data_AF-A0A3D5EJK5-F1
#
_entry.id   AF-A0A3D5EJK5-F1
#
_cell.length_a   1.000
_cell.length_b   1.000
_cell.length_c   1.000
_cell.angle_alpha   90.00
_cell.angle_beta   90.00
_cell.angle_gamma   90.00
#
_symmetry.space_group_name_H-M   'P 1'
#
loop_
_entity.id
_entity.type
_entity.pdbx_description
1 polymer ?
#
loop_
_entity_poly.entity_id
_entity_poly.type
_entity_poly.pdbx_seq_one_letter_code
_entity_poly.pdbx_strand_id
1 'polypeptide(L)' 'MGCSCNDIYSNDFYFPVGKNTAYFIKEDGFIMIVAVLSQSQLPENHL' A
#
# COMPACT_ATOMS: atom_id res chain seq x y z
N MET A 1 -9.96 6.50 -3.06
CA MET A 1 -8.84 7.45 -2.91
C MET A 1 -7.83 6.78 -2.01
N GLY A 2 -6.61 6.51 -2.50
CA GLY A 2 -5.55 5.87 -1.71
C GLY A 2 -4.86 6.87 -0.77
N CYS A 3 -4.29 6.37 0.31
CA CYS A 3 -3.48 7.19 1.23
C CYS A 3 -2.02 7.19 0.74
N SER A 4 -1.38 8.36 0.74
CA SER A 4 0.04 8.49 0.40
C SER A 4 0.90 8.04 1.58
N CYS A 5 1.91 7.22 1.33
CA CYS A 5 2.94 6.82 2.30
C CYS A 5 4.22 7.66 2.17
N ASN A 6 4.14 8.90 1.68
CA ASN A 6 5.33 9.74 1.49
C ASN A 6 6.19 9.91 2.76
N ASP A 7 5.62 9.74 3.94
CA ASP A 7 6.32 9.80 5.23
C ASP A 7 7.19 8.55 5.51
N ILE A 8 6.98 7.44 4.78
CA ILE A 8 7.67 6.15 4.96
C ILE A 8 8.46 5.78 3.70
N TYR A 9 7.88 5.95 2.51
CA TYR A 9 8.53 5.74 1.21
C TYR A 9 7.92 6.70 0.16
N SER A 10 8.76 7.52 -0.47
CA SER A 10 8.34 8.44 -1.53
C SER A 10 7.76 7.65 -2.71
N ASN A 11 6.52 7.96 -3.11
CA ASN A 11 5.74 7.35 -4.21
C ASN A 11 4.94 6.06 -3.92
N ASP A 12 4.91 5.56 -2.68
CA ASP A 12 4.07 4.41 -2.34
C ASP A 12 2.67 4.87 -1.91
N PHE A 13 1.66 4.21 -2.47
CA PHE A 13 0.26 4.40 -2.10
C PHE A 13 -0.34 3.07 -1.69
N TYR A 14 -1.31 3.09 -0.77
CA TYR A 14 -2.14 1.93 -0.49
C TYR A 14 -3.63 2.26 -0.51
N PHE A 15 -4.45 1.23 -0.74
CA PHE A 15 -5.89 1.33 -0.57
C PHE A 15 -6.47 0.04 0.01
N PRO A 16 -7.51 0.14 0.85
CA PRO A 16 -8.19 -1.03 1.40
C PRO A 16 -8.98 -1.76 0.31
N VAL A 17 -8.89 -3.09 0.30
CA VAL A 17 -9.64 -4.01 -0.55
C VAL A 17 -10.23 -5.11 0.33
N GLY A 18 -11.48 -4.92 0.77
CA GLY A 18 -12.12 -5.82 1.72
C GLY A 18 -11.34 -5.85 3.05
N LYS A 19 -10.83 -7.02 3.44
CA LYS A 19 -9.99 -7.21 4.65
C LYS A 19 -8.48 -7.07 4.39
N ASN A 20 -8.11 -6.76 3.16
CA ASN A 20 -6.73 -6.67 2.72
C ASN A 20 -6.38 -5.22 2.39
N THR A 21 -5.09 -4.96 2.28
CA THR A 21 -4.53 -3.70 1.83
C THR A 21 -3.72 -3.97 0.57
N ALA A 22 -4.05 -3.26 -0.51
CA ALA A 22 -3.27 -3.28 -1.75
C ALA A 22 -2.27 -2.13 -1.73
N TYR A 23 -0.99 -2.45 -1.93
CA TYR A 23 0.12 -1.51 -2.07
C TYR A 23 0.45 -1.35 -3.55
N PHE A 24 0.64 -0.10 -3.98
CA PHE A 24 0.88 0.19 -5.37
C PHE A 24 1.85 1.35 -5.57
N ILE A 25 2.57 1.27 -6.69
CA ILE A 25 3.39 2.35 -7.22
C ILE A 25 2.64 2.95 -8.41
N LYS A 26 2.68 4.27 -8.52
CA LYS A 26 2.14 4.98 -9.67
C LYS A 26 3.27 5.24 -10.66
N GLU A 27 3.18 4.59 -11.81
CA GLU A 27 4.07 4.81 -12.96
C GLU A 27 3.33 5.65 -14.02
N ASP A 28 4.07 6.18 -15.00
CA ASP A 28 3.49 6.99 -16.07
C ASP A 28 2.48 6.17 -16.90
N GLY A 29 1.19 6.43 -16.66
CA GLY A 29 0.08 5.85 -17.40
C GLY A 29 -0.52 4.56 -16.81
N PHE A 30 0.01 4.03 -15.70
CA PHE A 30 -0.58 2.85 -15.04
C PHE A 30 -0.27 2.77 -13.54
N ILE A 31 -1.06 1.94 -12.84
CA ILE A 31 -0.83 1.59 -11.43
C ILE A 31 -0.29 0.17 -11.38
N MET A 32 0.86 -0.02 -10.72
CA MET A 32 1.44 -1.34 -10.48
C MET A 32 1.16 -1.78 -9.05
N ILE A 33 0.36 -2.83 -8.88
CA ILE A 33 0.16 -3.45 -7.57
C ILE A 33 1.39 -4.28 -7.23
N VAL A 34 2.09 -3.93 -6.15
CA VAL A 34 3.34 -4.61 -5.73
C VAL A 34 3.11 -5.61 -4.61
N ALA A 35 2.05 -5.43 -3.81
CA ALA A 35 1.67 -6.37 -2.77
C ALA A 35 0.17 -6.24 -2.43
N VAL A 36 -0.43 -7.35 -2.00
CA VAL A 36 -1.74 -7.37 -1.35
C VAL A 36 -1.57 -8.15 -0.06
N LEU A 37 -1.70 -7.46 1.08
CA LEU A 37 -1.47 -8.03 2.40
C LEU A 37 -2.75 -8.00 3.23
N SER A 38 -3.07 -9.12 3.90
CA SER A 38 -4.07 -9.12 4.95
C SER A 38 -3.50 -8.47 6.23
N GLN A 39 -4.38 -8.08 7.15
CA GLN A 39 -3.97 -7.53 8.44
C GLN A 39 -2.99 -8.46 9.20
N SER A 40 -3.14 -9.78 9.09
CA SER A 40 -2.24 -10.75 9.73
C SER A 40 -0.86 -10.84 9.09
N GLN A 41 -0.69 -10.33 7.86
CA GLN A 41 0.59 -10.28 7.16
C GLN A 41 1.31 -8.94 7.37
N LEU A 42 0.62 -7.94 7.91
CA LEU A 42 1.25 -6.70 8.33
C LEU A 42 2.06 -6.98 9.61
N PRO A 43 3.30 -6.47 9.70
CA PRO A 43 4.06 -6.59 10.93
C PRO A 43 3.26 -5.99 12.08
N GLU A 44 3.04 -6.76 13.14
CA GLU A 44 2.43 -6.27 14.37
C GLU A 44 3.36 -5.20 14.96
N ASN A 45 2.99 -3.92 14.79
CA ASN A 45 3.61 -2.76 15.41
C ASN A 45 5.15 -2.76 15.45
N HIS A 46 5.76 -2.09 14.47
CA HIS A 46 6.99 -1.35 14.74
C HIS A 46 6.59 -0.05 15.46
N LEU A 47 6.29 -0.14 16.76
CA LEU A 47 6.29 1.00 17.67
C LEU A 47 7.70 1.14 18.28
#